data_AF-A0A2A4ENN8-F1
#
_entry.id   AF-A0A2A4ENN8-F1
#
_cell.length_a   1.000
_cell.length_b   1.000
_cell.length_c   1.000
_cell.angle_alpha   90.00
_cell.angle_beta   90.00
_cell.angle_gamma   90.00
#
_symmetry.space_group_name_H-M   'P 1'
#
loop_
_entity.id
_entity.type
_entity.pdbx_description
1 polymer ?
#
loop_
_entity_poly.entity_id
_entity_poly.type
_entity_poly.pdbx_seq_one_letter_code
_entity_poly.pdbx_strand_id
1 'polypeptide(L)'
;MKKLNVVLGLSAALVICASGTAQAARVGVYIGGGGYYYPWAPYYYPPPVVVPVPVPAPEPQEYVQQGQVDAGPAQSANTWYYCDASKTYYPYAKECRTGWRPVPAQPSGPGN
;
A
#
# COMPACT_ATOMS: atom_id res chain seq x y z
N MET A 1 77.58 76.10 27.08
CA MET A 1 76.99 75.41 28.25
C MET A 1 75.47 75.51 28.29
N LYS A 2 74.85 76.70 28.50
CA LYS A 2 73.37 76.82 28.63
C LYS A 2 72.57 76.36 27.40
N LYS A 3 73.03 76.72 26.19
CA LYS A 3 72.37 76.37 24.92
C LYS A 3 72.43 74.87 24.59
N LEU A 4 73.49 74.19 25.05
CA LEU A 4 73.68 72.76 24.86
C LEU A 4 72.66 71.97 25.70
N ASN A 5 72.43 72.40 26.94
CA ASN A 5 71.45 71.76 27.84
C ASN A 5 70.00 71.94 27.35
N VAL A 6 69.69 73.08 26.73
CA VAL A 6 68.39 73.33 26.11
C VAL A 6 68.17 72.43 24.90
N VAL A 7 69.19 72.29 24.03
CA VAL A 7 69.12 71.37 22.87
C VAL A 7 69.00 69.92 23.33
N LEU A 8 69.74 69.52 24.37
CA LEU A 8 69.66 68.17 24.92
C LEU A 8 68.26 67.87 25.49
N GLY A 9 67.68 68.83 26.22
CA GLY A 9 66.32 68.71 26.74
C GLY A 9 65.26 68.61 25.64
N LEU A 10 65.38 69.43 24.58
CA LEU A 10 64.48 69.40 23.42
C LEU A 10 64.59 68.09 22.63
N SER A 11 65.80 67.56 22.47
CA SER A 11 66.01 66.27 21.82
C SER A 11 65.42 65.11 22.63
N ALA A 12 65.56 65.12 23.96
CA ALA A 12 65.01 64.10 24.82
C ALA A 12 63.47 64.11 24.80
N ALA A 13 62.84 65.30 24.78
CA ALA A 13 61.39 65.43 24.69
C ALA A 13 60.83 64.89 23.37
N LEU A 14 61.52 65.11 22.23
CA LEU A 14 61.08 64.60 20.93
C LEU A 14 61.15 63.07 20.82
N VAL A 15 62.14 62.43 21.43
CA VAL A 15 62.30 60.97 21.43
C VAL A 15 61.19 60.29 22.24
N ILE A 16 60.72 60.93 23.32
CA ILE A 16 59.63 60.40 24.16
C ILE A 16 58.27 60.52 23.44
N CYS A 17 58.05 61.58 22.65
CA CYS A 17 56.81 61.73 21.89
C CYS A 17 56.70 60.79 20.68
N ALA A 18 57.83 60.32 20.11
CA ALA A 18 57.85 59.46 18.94
C ALA A 18 57.67 57.96 19.23
N SER A 19 57.72 57.54 20.50
CA SER A 19 57.66 56.13 20.91
C SER A 19 56.25 55.62 21.24
N GLY A 20 55.21 56.40 20.88
CA GLY A 20 53.81 56.04 21.06
C GLY A 20 53.14 55.52 19.78
N THR A 21 53.53 54.36 19.25
CA THR A 21 52.72 53.67 18.23
C THR A 21 52.30 52.29 18.71
N ALA A 22 51.04 52.26 19.15
CA ALA A 22 50.16 51.15 19.47
C ALA A 22 50.59 49.77 18.94
N GLN A 23 51.17 48.94 19.81
CA GLN A 23 50.97 47.49 19.70
C GLN A 23 49.53 47.19 20.11
N ALA A 24 48.61 47.30 19.15
CA ALA A 24 47.33 46.63 19.27
C ALA A 24 47.60 45.13 19.21
N ALA A 25 47.84 44.51 20.37
CA ALA A 25 47.84 43.06 20.49
C ALA A 25 46.45 42.58 20.06
N ARG A 26 46.35 42.06 18.85
CA ARG A 26 45.12 41.44 18.35
C ARG A 26 45.03 40.07 19.01
N VAL A 27 44.34 40.00 20.14
CA VAL A 27 43.96 38.72 20.75
C VAL A 27 42.72 38.24 20.00
N GLY A 28 42.91 37.29 19.08
CA GLY A 28 41.80 36.57 18.48
C GLY A 28 41.29 35.52 19.46
N VAL A 29 40.06 35.67 19.96
CA VAL A 29 39.37 34.59 20.68
C VAL A 29 38.56 33.81 19.66
N TYR A 30 38.96 32.56 19.43
CA TYR A 30 38.22 31.63 18.59
C TYR A 30 37.06 31.06 19.40
N ILE A 31 35.89 31.71 19.35
CA ILE A 31 34.64 31.14 19.87
C ILE A 31 33.83 30.66 18.69
N GLY A 32 33.93 29.37 18.43
CA GLY A 32 33.24 28.73 17.32
C GLY A 32 33.77 27.31 17.19
N GLY A 33 33.13 26.39 17.92
CA GLY A 33 33.46 24.97 17.90
C GLY A 33 33.38 24.42 16.48
N GLY A 34 34.28 23.48 16.19
CA GLY A 34 34.30 22.73 14.93
C GLY A 34 32.89 22.25 14.60
N GLY A 35 32.26 22.93 13.64
CA GLY A 35 30.94 22.58 13.17
C GLY A 35 31.04 21.30 12.37
N TYR A 36 30.70 20.18 13.00
CA TYR A 36 30.44 18.95 12.27
C TYR A 36 29.21 19.18 11.39
N TYR A 37 29.43 19.34 10.09
CA TYR A 37 28.36 19.33 9.11
C TYR A 37 27.84 17.90 8.99
N TYR A 38 26.69 17.64 9.59
CA TYR A 38 25.96 16.39 9.38
C TYR A 38 25.10 16.55 8.13
N PRO A 39 25.40 15.87 7.01
CA PRO A 39 24.53 15.91 5.85
C PRO A 39 23.19 15.26 6.24
N TRP A 40 22.12 16.04 6.17
CA TRP A 40 20.78 15.51 6.34
C TRP A 40 20.48 14.64 5.12
N ALA A 41 20.33 13.34 5.34
CA ALA A 41 19.87 12.44 4.30
C ALA A 41 18.33 12.53 4.23
N PRO A 42 17.73 12.71 3.06
CA PRO A 42 16.28 12.68 2.92
C PRO A 42 15.77 11.31 3.35
N TYR A 43 14.87 11.31 4.33
CA TYR A 43 14.30 10.09 4.87
C TYR A 43 13.35 9.50 3.81
N TYR A 44 13.85 8.51 3.07
CA TYR A 44 13.06 7.85 2.05
C TYR A 44 12.11 6.85 2.72
N TYR A 45 10.81 7.17 2.67
CA TYR A 45 9.78 6.26 3.14
C TYR A 45 9.51 5.22 2.05
N PRO A 46 9.80 3.93 2.27
CA PRO A 46 9.50 2.91 1.28
C PRO A 46 7.97 2.79 1.11
N PRO A 47 7.47 2.62 -0.12
CA PRO A 47 6.05 2.40 -0.33
C PRO A 47 5.59 1.13 0.39
N PRO A 48 4.36 1.11 0.91
CA PRO A 48 3.83 -0.07 1.58
C PRO A 48 3.79 -1.25 0.60
N VAL A 49 4.31 -2.39 1.05
CA VAL A 49 4.27 -3.63 0.28
C VAL A 49 2.84 -4.15 0.28
N VAL A 50 2.18 -4.08 -0.89
CA VAL A 50 0.86 -4.68 -1.08
C VAL A 50 1.06 -6.17 -1.24
N VAL A 51 0.75 -6.93 -0.19
CA VAL A 51 0.65 -8.39 -0.29
C VAL A 51 -0.68 -8.70 -0.96
N PRO A 52 -0.70 -9.32 -2.15
CA PRO A 52 -1.94 -9.79 -2.74
C PRO A 52 -2.54 -10.83 -1.81
N VAL A 53 -3.68 -10.50 -1.20
CA VAL A 53 -4.47 -11.46 -0.45
C VAL A 53 -4.97 -12.50 -1.46
N PRO A 54 -4.68 -13.79 -1.28
CA PRO A 54 -5.23 -14.83 -2.13
C PRO A 54 -6.76 -14.78 -2.03
N VAL A 55 -7.41 -14.34 -3.10
CA VAL A 55 -8.86 -14.39 -3.20
C VAL A 55 -9.23 -15.86 -3.38
N PRO A 56 -10.06 -16.45 -2.50
CA PRO A 56 -10.56 -17.81 -2.71
C PRO A 56 -11.18 -17.90 -4.10
N ALA A 57 -10.76 -18.90 -4.88
CA ALA A 57 -11.41 -19.17 -6.16
C ALA A 57 -12.91 -19.38 -5.88
N PRO A 58 -13.81 -18.75 -6.66
CA PRO A 58 -15.23 -19.02 -6.52
C PRO A 58 -15.40 -20.52 -6.73
N GLU A 59 -15.96 -21.18 -5.72
CA GLU A 59 -16.38 -22.58 -5.83
C GLU A 59 -17.25 -22.73 -7.08
N PRO A 60 -17.13 -23.83 -7.85
CA PRO A 60 -18.01 -24.06 -8.98
C PRO A 60 -19.44 -23.90 -8.48
N GLN A 61 -20.14 -22.90 -9.00
CA GLN A 61 -21.53 -22.67 -8.69
C GLN A 61 -22.26 -23.86 -9.31
N GLU A 62 -22.41 -24.95 -8.57
CA GLU A 62 -23.33 -26.00 -8.96
C GLU A 62 -24.69 -25.35 -8.93
N TYR A 63 -25.23 -25.07 -10.11
CA TYR A 63 -26.57 -24.56 -10.27
C TYR A 63 -27.54 -25.61 -9.75
N VAL A 64 -27.78 -25.61 -8.44
CA VAL A 64 -28.97 -26.20 -7.87
C VAL A 64 -30.07 -25.24 -8.27
N GLN A 65 -30.69 -25.49 -9.43
CA GLN A 65 -32.00 -24.93 -9.71
C GLN A 65 -32.82 -25.22 -8.46
N GLN A 66 -33.15 -24.18 -7.69
CA GLN A 66 -33.89 -24.32 -6.45
C GLN A 66 -35.25 -24.86 -6.83
N GLY A 67 -35.33 -26.18 -6.92
CA GLY A 67 -36.53 -26.95 -7.07
C GLY A 67 -37.34 -26.55 -5.87
N GLN A 68 -38.38 -25.77 -6.13
CA GLN A 68 -39.52 -25.68 -5.26
C GLN A 68 -39.73 -27.06 -4.64
N VAL A 69 -39.75 -27.14 -3.31
CA VAL A 69 -40.03 -28.35 -2.55
C VAL A 69 -41.49 -28.76 -2.80
N ASP A 70 -41.78 -29.10 -4.04
CA ASP A 70 -42.98 -29.78 -4.47
C ASP A 70 -42.78 -31.25 -4.09
N ALA A 71 -43.84 -31.94 -3.65
CA ALA A 71 -43.85 -33.38 -3.39
C ALA A 71 -43.74 -34.22 -4.70
N GLY A 72 -42.96 -33.72 -5.66
CA GLY A 72 -42.65 -34.34 -6.93
C GLY A 72 -41.45 -35.28 -6.82
N PRO A 73 -41.28 -36.16 -7.82
CA PRO A 73 -40.17 -37.09 -7.85
C PRO A 73 -38.84 -36.34 -7.99
N ALA A 74 -37.80 -36.85 -7.31
CA ALA A 74 -36.44 -36.32 -7.48
C ALA A 74 -36.04 -36.41 -8.96
N GLN A 75 -35.75 -35.26 -9.56
CA GLN A 75 -35.48 -35.17 -11.00
C GLN A 75 -34.08 -35.72 -11.29
N SER A 76 -34.01 -36.90 -11.89
CA SER A 76 -32.76 -37.50 -12.37
C SER A 76 -32.44 -36.98 -13.77
N ALA A 77 -31.19 -36.59 -14.04
CA ALA A 77 -30.79 -35.96 -15.31
C ALA A 77 -31.11 -36.78 -16.59
N ASN A 78 -31.31 -38.09 -16.47
CA ASN A 78 -31.59 -38.99 -17.60
C ASN A 78 -33.03 -39.54 -17.62
N THR A 79 -33.92 -39.00 -16.77
CA THR A 79 -35.29 -39.52 -16.63
C THR A 79 -36.28 -38.37 -16.49
N TRP A 80 -37.20 -38.26 -17.45
CA TRP A 80 -38.33 -37.35 -17.35
C TRP A 80 -39.50 -38.03 -16.65
N TYR A 81 -40.35 -37.24 -16.03
CA TYR A 81 -41.57 -37.72 -15.41
C TYR A 81 -42.79 -37.23 -16.18
N TYR A 82 -43.56 -38.16 -16.73
CA TYR A 82 -44.78 -37.91 -17.50
C TYR A 82 -46.02 -38.19 -16.65
N CYS A 83 -47.01 -37.32 -16.72
CA CYS A 83 -48.32 -37.54 -16.12
C CYS A 83 -49.32 -37.97 -17.20
N ASP A 84 -49.86 -39.19 -17.08
CA ASP A 84 -50.86 -39.71 -18.01
C ASP A 84 -52.20 -38.98 -17.93
N ALA A 85 -52.58 -38.49 -16.74
CA ALA A 85 -53.85 -37.79 -16.53
C ALA A 85 -53.89 -36.41 -17.22
N SER A 86 -52.80 -35.64 -17.15
CA SER A 86 -52.69 -34.29 -17.75
C SER A 86 -51.95 -34.29 -19.10
N LYS A 87 -51.46 -35.46 -19.54
CA LYS A 87 -50.65 -35.64 -20.75
C LYS A 87 -49.45 -34.69 -20.85
N THR A 88 -48.86 -34.35 -19.69
CA THR A 88 -47.86 -33.29 -19.54
C THR A 88 -46.67 -33.79 -18.72
N TYR A 89 -45.50 -33.18 -18.89
CA TYR A 89 -44.28 -33.51 -18.16
C TYR A 89 -44.08 -32.63 -16.92
N TYR A 90 -43.38 -33.14 -15.90
CA TYR A 90 -42.84 -32.30 -14.82
C TYR A 90 -41.76 -31.36 -15.39
N PRO A 91 -41.68 -30.07 -14.99
CA PRO A 91 -42.44 -29.38 -13.94
C PRO A 91 -43.71 -28.67 -14.40
N TYR A 92 -44.11 -28.83 -15.67
CA TYR A 92 -45.27 -28.14 -16.25
C TYR A 92 -46.59 -28.60 -15.61
N ALA A 93 -46.67 -29.88 -15.26
CA ALA A 93 -47.64 -30.35 -14.29
C ALA A 93 -46.97 -30.38 -12.90
N LYS A 94 -47.56 -29.69 -11.92
CA LYS A 94 -47.05 -29.69 -10.53
C LYS A 94 -47.48 -30.93 -9.75
N GLU A 95 -48.66 -31.47 -10.08
CA GLU A 95 -49.25 -32.62 -9.41
C GLU A 95 -49.80 -33.60 -10.46
N CYS A 96 -49.68 -34.90 -10.18
CA CYS A 96 -50.27 -35.95 -11.00
C CYS A 96 -51.06 -36.92 -10.11
N ARG A 97 -52.40 -36.92 -10.25
CA ARG A 97 -53.30 -37.77 -9.44
C ARG A 97 -53.07 -39.27 -9.63
N THR A 98 -52.58 -39.67 -10.79
CA THR A 98 -52.25 -41.06 -11.14
C THR A 98 -50.81 -41.43 -10.76
N GLY A 99 -50.04 -40.51 -10.18
CA GLY A 99 -48.60 -40.66 -9.99
C GLY A 99 -47.81 -40.37 -11.28
N TRP A 100 -46.51 -40.20 -11.10
CA TRP A 100 -45.57 -39.85 -12.16
C TRP A 100 -44.97 -41.09 -12.84
N ARG A 101 -45.00 -41.15 -14.17
CA ARG A 101 -44.35 -42.21 -14.95
C ARG A 101 -42.95 -41.79 -15.39
N PRO A 102 -41.88 -42.52 -15.03
CA PRO A 102 -40.55 -42.25 -15.53
C PRO A 102 -40.45 -42.64 -17.01
N VAL A 103 -39.89 -41.76 -17.84
CA VAL A 103 -39.56 -42.02 -19.25
C VAL A 103 -38.12 -41.59 -19.52
N PRO A 104 -37.39 -42.32 -20.38
CA PRO A 104 -36.02 -41.98 -20.70
C PRO A 104 -35.94 -40.62 -21.42
N ALA A 105 -34.91 -39.83 -21.12
CA ALA A 105 -34.70 -38.53 -21.76
C ALA A 105 -34.35 -38.63 -23.24
N GLN A 106 -33.76 -39.75 -23.64
CA GLN A 106 -33.38 -40.03 -25.00
C GLN A 106 -34.04 -41.34 -25.44
N PRO A 107 -34.56 -41.42 -26.67
CA PRO A 107 -34.95 -42.70 -27.23
C PRO A 107 -33.70 -43.60 -27.28
N SER A 108 -33.82 -44.83 -26.81
CA SER A 108 -32.80 -45.86 -27.06
C SER A 108 -32.68 -46.01 -28.58
N GLY A 109 -31.53 -45.59 -29.14
CA GLY A 109 -31.26 -45.76 -30.57
C GLY A 109 -31.39 -47.22 -30.99
N PRO A 110 -31.64 -47.51 -32.28
CA PRO A 110 -31.75 -48.88 -32.75
C PRO A 110 -30.48 -49.65 -32.37
N GLY A 111 -30.65 -50.70 -31.56
CA GLY A 111 -29.56 -51.59 -31.19
C GLY A 111 -28.98 -52.24 -32.45
N ASN A 112 -27.65 -52.23 -32.57
CA ASN A 112 -26.95 -53.10 -33.52
C ASN A 112 -26.88 -54.51 -32.96
#